data_AF-A0A816TVA8-F1
#
_entry.id   AF-A0A816TVA8-F1
#
_cell.length_a   1.000
_cell.length_b   1.000
_cell.length_c   1.000
_cell.angle_alpha   90.00
_cell.angle_beta   90.00
_cell.angle_gamma   90.00
#
_symmetry.space_group_name_H-M   'P 1'
#
loop_
_entity.id
_entity.type
_entity.pdbx_description
1 polymer ?
#
loop_
_entity_poly.entity_id
_entity_poly.type
_entity_poly.pdbx_seq_one_letter_code
_entity_poly.pdbx_strand_id
1 'polypeptide(L)'
;MGSWLKVNGEAIYSSIPWKYQNDTVNKNVWYTSSKDKEFVYASLLDWQKNTSEILLGAPVSSSSTRVTLLGSDMAPLNWHPASASGGIIIDVSNVKIYSLATDWAWVFKLENITPMGANKKL
;
A
#
# COMPACT_ATOMS: atom_id res chain seq x y z
N MET A 1 19.36 -3.40 6.70
CA MET A 1 18.14 -4.11 7.17
C MET A 1 17.53 -3.49 8.43
N GLY A 2 18.25 -3.34 9.55
CA GLY A 2 17.71 -2.77 10.79
C GLY A 2 17.08 -1.36 10.65
N SER A 3 17.73 -0.46 9.90
CA SER A 3 17.19 0.89 9.65
C SER A 3 15.87 0.88 8.87
N TRP A 4 15.73 -0.04 7.90
CA TRP A 4 14.48 -0.20 7.13
C TRP A 4 13.35 -0.74 7.99
N LEU A 5 13.65 -1.72 8.85
CA LEU A 5 12.68 -2.30 9.78
C LEU A 5 12.24 -1.31 10.86
N LYS A 6 13.07 -0.34 11.23
CA LYS A 6 12.66 0.73 12.15
C LYS A 6 11.52 1.58 11.57
N VAL A 7 11.50 1.75 10.25
CA VAL A 7 10.50 2.54 9.54
C VAL A 7 9.29 1.70 9.14
N ASN A 8 9.51 0.52 8.58
CA ASN A 8 8.47 -0.30 7.96
C ASN A 8 8.05 -1.51 8.82
N GLY A 9 8.58 -1.61 10.04
CA GLY A 9 8.43 -2.78 10.90
C GLY A 9 6.99 -3.08 11.28
N GLU A 10 6.09 -2.09 11.31
CA GLU A 10 4.66 -2.34 11.57
C GLU A 10 4.02 -3.23 10.50
N ALA A 11 4.48 -3.12 9.25
CA ALA A 11 4.00 -3.93 8.14
C ALA A 11 4.56 -5.37 8.13
N ILE A 12 5.54 -5.67 8.99
CA ILE A 12 6.19 -6.99 9.09
C ILE A 12 5.91 -7.67 10.45
N TYR A 13 6.30 -7.05 11.56
CA TYR A 13 6.23 -7.69 12.90
C TYR A 13 4.84 -7.60 13.53
N SER A 14 4.09 -6.55 13.21
CA SER A 14 2.76 -6.28 13.76
C SER A 14 1.64 -6.65 12.79
N SER A 15 1.97 -7.38 11.73
CA SER A 15 1.05 -7.74 10.67
C SER A 15 0.84 -9.26 10.56
N ILE A 16 -0.15 -9.63 9.77
CA ILE A 16 -0.49 -11.00 9.36
C ILE A 16 -0.67 -11.02 7.84
N PRO A 17 -0.60 -12.20 7.18
CA PRO A 17 -0.90 -12.29 5.76
C PRO A 17 -2.29 -11.75 5.43
N TRP A 18 -2.37 -10.90 4.40
CA TRP A 18 -3.67 -10.44 3.89
C TRP A 18 -4.28 -11.48 2.92
N LYS A 19 -5.56 -11.31 2.58
CA LYS A 19 -6.31 -12.28 1.75
C LYS A 19 -5.62 -12.58 0.41
N TYR A 20 -5.04 -11.55 -0.21
CA TYR A 20 -4.19 -11.68 -1.40
C TYR A 20 -2.80 -11.23 -1.00
N GLN A 21 -1.80 -12.12 -1.00
CA GLN A 21 -0.45 -11.77 -0.53
C GLN A 21 0.44 -11.18 -1.60
N ASN A 22 0.28 -11.59 -2.87
CA ASN A 22 1.02 -11.05 -4.00
C ASN A 22 0.01 -10.49 -5.02
N ASP A 23 0.27 -9.30 -5.53
CA ASP A 23 -0.61 -8.66 -6.50
C ASP A 23 -0.45 -9.28 -7.89
N THR A 24 -1.56 -9.74 -8.46
CA THR A 24 -1.55 -10.37 -9.79
C THR A 24 -1.31 -9.38 -10.92
N VAL A 25 -1.58 -8.09 -10.71
CA VAL A 25 -1.39 -7.02 -11.69
C VAL A 25 0.01 -6.41 -11.53
N ASN A 26 0.42 -6.12 -10.30
CA ASN A 26 1.74 -5.59 -9.99
C ASN A 26 2.57 -6.59 -9.16
N LYS A 27 3.26 -7.52 -9.82
CA LYS A 27 3.99 -8.63 -9.20
C LYS A 27 5.05 -8.22 -8.15
N ASN A 28 5.44 -6.95 -8.13
CA ASN A 28 6.38 -6.38 -7.16
C ASN A 28 5.69 -5.88 -5.88
N VAL A 29 4.38 -6.05 -5.74
CA VAL A 29 3.61 -5.65 -4.57
C VAL A 29 3.21 -6.87 -3.73
N TRP A 30 3.50 -6.78 -2.44
CA TRP A 30 3.10 -7.75 -1.43
C TRP A 30 2.21 -7.13 -0.37
N TYR A 31 1.19 -7.85 0.08
CA TYR A 31 0.25 -7.34 1.07
C TYR A 31 0.28 -8.10 2.40
N THR A 32 0.24 -7.34 3.48
CA THR A 32 -0.05 -7.80 4.84
C THR A 32 -1.18 -6.95 5.41
N SER A 33 -1.79 -7.39 6.52
CA SER A 33 -2.74 -6.56 7.28
C SER A 33 -2.31 -6.45 8.73
N SER A 34 -2.68 -5.39 9.41
CA SER A 34 -2.57 -5.34 10.87
C SER A 34 -3.38 -6.48 11.50
N LYS A 35 -3.01 -6.87 12.73
CA LYS A 35 -3.65 -7.98 13.45
C LYS A 35 -5.14 -7.73 13.75
N ASP A 36 -5.48 -6.48 14.03
CA ASP A 36 -6.86 -5.99 14.20
C ASP A 36 -7.62 -5.80 12.88
N LYS A 37 -6.94 -5.94 11.74
CA LYS A 37 -7.46 -5.77 10.37
C LYS A 37 -7.93 -4.35 10.04
N GLU A 38 -7.48 -3.35 10.79
CA GLU A 38 -7.76 -1.94 10.48
C GLU A 38 -6.95 -1.42 9.28
N PHE A 39 -5.74 -1.96 9.09
CA PHE A 39 -4.80 -1.51 8.08
C PHE A 39 -4.40 -2.63 7.13
N VAL A 40 -4.21 -2.28 5.87
CA VAL A 40 -3.53 -3.12 4.88
C VAL A 40 -2.27 -2.42 4.43
N TYR A 41 -1.16 -3.15 4.43
CA TYR A 41 0.14 -2.65 4.05
C TYR A 41 0.50 -3.21 2.68
N ALA A 42 0.78 -2.35 1.71
CA ALA A 42 1.25 -2.72 0.38
C ALA A 42 2.75 -2.43 0.28
N SER A 43 3.55 -3.48 0.33
CA SER A 43 5.01 -3.42 0.21
C SER A 43 5.40 -3.49 -1.27
N LEU A 44 5.87 -2.36 -1.81
CA LEU A 44 6.39 -2.22 -3.16
C LEU A 44 7.90 -2.50 -3.16
N LEU A 45 8.31 -3.54 -3.87
CA LEU A 45 9.71 -3.99 -3.95
C LEU A 45 10.51 -3.27 -5.04
N ASP A 46 9.83 -2.56 -5.94
CA ASP A 46 10.45 -1.74 -7.00
C ASP A 46 9.59 -0.51 -7.25
N TRP A 47 10.12 0.68 -6.95
CA TRP A 47 9.42 1.95 -7.16
C TRP A 47 9.22 2.31 -8.63
N GLN A 48 10.03 1.74 -9.55
CA GLN A 48 10.11 2.14 -10.96
C GLN A 48 10.40 3.64 -11.13
N LYS A 49 11.69 4.00 -11.24
CA LYS A 49 12.12 5.39 -11.36
C LYS A 49 11.38 6.11 -12.51
N ASN A 50 10.93 7.34 -12.25
CA ASN A 50 10.18 8.22 -13.16
C ASN A 50 8.70 7.86 -13.38
N THR A 51 8.08 7.06 -12.50
CA THR A 51 6.62 6.94 -12.47
C THR A 51 5.96 8.08 -11.69
N SER A 52 4.78 8.51 -12.14
CA SER A 52 3.88 9.39 -11.38
C SER A 52 2.77 8.61 -10.66
N GLU A 53 2.60 7.33 -10.97
CA GLU A 53 1.49 6.52 -10.48
C GLU A 53 1.94 5.10 -10.10
N ILE A 54 1.32 4.55 -9.06
CA ILE A 54 1.48 3.15 -8.65
C ILE A 54 0.12 2.47 -8.63
N LEU A 55 0.00 1.34 -9.34
CA LEU A 55 -1.18 0.50 -9.34
C LEU A 55 -1.07 -0.60 -8.28
N LEU A 56 -2.06 -0.64 -7.39
CA LEU A 56 -2.37 -1.74 -6.49
C LEU A 56 -3.62 -2.45 -7.03
N GLY A 57 -3.51 -3.69 -7.52
CA GLY A 57 -4.61 -4.39 -8.19
C GLY A 57 -5.63 -5.03 -7.24
N ALA A 58 -5.19 -5.53 -6.09
CA ALA A 58 -6.05 -6.29 -5.17
C ALA A 58 -6.99 -5.47 -4.26
N PRO A 59 -6.61 -4.27 -3.77
CA PRO A 59 -7.48 -3.45 -2.93
C PRO A 59 -8.68 -2.86 -3.67
N VAL A 60 -9.82 -2.84 -3.00
CA VAL A 60 -11.01 -2.08 -3.40
C VAL A 60 -11.16 -0.93 -2.42
N SER A 61 -11.13 0.30 -2.95
CA SER A 61 -11.29 1.51 -2.17
C SER A 61 -12.75 1.84 -1.87
N SER A 62 -12.92 2.73 -0.90
CA SER A 62 -14.17 3.37 -0.53
C SER A 62 -13.97 4.89 -0.50
N SER A 63 -15.05 5.66 -0.33
CA SER A 63 -14.97 7.11 -0.22
C SER A 63 -14.19 7.60 1.01
N SER A 64 -13.98 6.74 2.02
CA SER A 64 -13.19 7.05 3.22
C SER A 64 -11.78 6.45 3.18
N THR A 65 -11.36 5.86 2.05
CA THR A 65 -10.02 5.28 1.91
C THR A 65 -8.95 6.35 2.05
N ARG A 66 -7.94 6.04 2.86
CA ARG A 66 -6.75 6.88 3.06
C ARG A 66 -5.52 6.06 2.72
N VAL A 67 -4.58 6.71 2.04
CA VAL A 67 -3.32 6.12 1.61
C VAL A 67 -2.19 6.98 2.16
N THR A 68 -1.28 6.36 2.90
CA THR A 68 -0.08 7.03 3.44
C THR A 68 1.16 6.21 3.11
N LEU A 69 2.33 6.85 3.15
CA LEU A 69 3.62 6.22 2.92
C LEU A 69 4.38 6.14 4.24
N LEU A 70 4.75 4.93 4.66
CA LEU A 70 5.48 4.76 5.92
C LEU A 70 6.86 5.43 5.87
N GLY A 71 7.26 6.04 6.99
CA GLY A 71 8.52 6.79 7.09
C GLY A 71 8.52 8.14 6.40
N SER A 72 7.35 8.63 5.97
CA SER A 72 7.18 9.96 5.41
C SER A 72 6.30 10.81 6.33
N ASP A 73 6.70 12.06 6.55
CA ASP A 73 5.89 13.06 7.26
C ASP A 73 4.88 13.77 6.33
N MET A 74 4.71 13.26 5.10
CA MET A 74 3.76 13.82 4.14
C MET A 74 2.31 13.60 4.55
N ALA A 75 1.44 14.50 4.08
CA ALA A 75 0.00 14.29 4.10
C ALA A 75 -0.39 13.02 3.31
N PRO A 76 -1.59 12.44 3.55
CA PRO A 76 -2.10 11.33 2.76
C PRO A 76 -2.02 11.58 1.25
N LEU A 77 -1.64 10.55 0.51
CA LEU A 77 -1.47 10.59 -0.93
C LEU A 77 -2.83 10.64 -1.64
N ASN A 78 -2.87 11.36 -2.76
CA ASN A 78 -4.01 11.30 -3.67
C ASN A 78 -4.07 9.93 -4.34
N TRP A 79 -5.28 9.47 -4.60
CA TRP A 79 -5.52 8.20 -5.27
C TRP A 79 -6.88 8.21 -5.94
N HIS A 80 -7.10 7.29 -6.87
CA HIS A 80 -8.41 7.03 -7.46
C HIS A 80 -8.60 5.53 -7.71
N PRO A 81 -9.86 5.03 -7.80
CA PRO A 81 -10.08 3.64 -8.17
C PRO A 81 -9.58 3.37 -9.59
N ALA A 82 -8.96 2.22 -9.80
CA ALA A 82 -8.54 1.76 -11.12
C ALA A 82 -9.73 1.23 -11.93
N SER A 83 -10.72 0.64 -11.25
CA SER A 83 -11.97 0.15 -11.83
C SER A 83 -13.09 0.08 -10.79
N ALA A 84 -14.32 -0.16 -11.23
CA ALA A 84 -15.47 -0.32 -10.35
C ALA A 84 -15.41 -1.59 -9.47
N SER A 85 -14.68 -2.63 -9.91
CA SER A 85 -14.56 -3.91 -9.21
C SER A 85 -13.25 -4.05 -8.42
N GLY A 86 -12.36 -3.07 -8.51
CA GLY A 86 -11.18 -2.96 -7.66
C GLY A 86 -9.97 -2.33 -8.33
N GLY A 87 -8.87 -2.36 -7.59
CA GLY A 87 -7.64 -1.68 -7.90
C GLY A 87 -7.67 -0.21 -7.44
N ILE A 88 -6.51 0.28 -6.99
CA ILE A 88 -6.26 1.65 -6.57
C ILE A 88 -5.03 2.15 -7.33
N ILE A 89 -5.15 3.32 -7.96
CA ILE A 89 -4.03 4.06 -8.53
C ILE A 89 -3.65 5.16 -7.55
N ILE A 90 -2.41 5.14 -7.08
CA ILE A 90 -1.86 6.12 -6.13
C ILE A 90 -1.01 7.11 -6.92
N ASP A 91 -1.30 8.40 -6.76
CA ASP A 91 -0.46 9.48 -7.29
C ASP A 91 0.77 9.64 -6.40
N VAL A 92 1.94 9.40 -6.99
CA VAL A 92 3.25 9.50 -6.35
C VAL A 92 4.12 10.61 -6.93
N SER A 93 3.57 11.48 -7.77
CA SER A 93 4.29 12.58 -8.45
C SER A 93 5.00 13.52 -7.46
N ASN A 94 4.40 13.73 -6.29
CA ASN A 94 4.94 14.60 -5.24
C ASN A 94 5.80 13.87 -4.20
N VAL A 95 6.00 12.56 -4.35
CA VAL A 95 6.83 11.78 -3.44
C VAL A 95 8.30 11.99 -3.77
N LYS A 96 9.03 12.60 -2.83
CA LYS A 96 10.48 12.75 -2.92
C LYS A 96 11.15 11.44 -2.52
N ILE A 97 11.19 10.47 -3.44
CA ILE A 97 11.73 9.13 -3.16
C ILE A 97 13.15 9.16 -2.57
N TYR A 98 14.00 10.09 -3.03
CA TYR A 98 15.39 10.19 -2.57
C TYR A 98 15.54 10.66 -1.11
N SER A 99 14.49 11.22 -0.50
CA SER A 99 14.49 11.57 0.92
C SER A 99 13.96 10.46 1.81
N LEU A 100 13.45 9.35 1.24
CA LEU A 100 12.98 8.21 2.01
C LEU A 100 14.19 7.38 2.44
N ALA A 101 14.27 7.03 3.73
CA ALA A 101 15.36 6.26 4.31
C ALA A 101 15.28 4.75 3.96
N THR A 102 14.99 4.41 2.70
CA THR A 102 14.70 3.03 2.27
C THR A 102 15.22 2.75 0.86
N ASP A 103 16.23 1.87 0.75
CA ASP A 103 16.79 1.45 -0.55
C ASP A 103 16.17 0.16 -1.12
N TRP A 104 15.35 -0.55 -0.33
CA TRP A 104 14.95 -1.93 -0.64
C TRP A 104 13.47 -2.10 -0.97
N ALA A 105 12.59 -1.37 -0.29
CA ALA A 105 11.15 -1.45 -0.47
C ALA A 105 10.47 -0.24 0.16
N TRP A 106 9.26 0.07 -0.33
CA TRP A 106 8.41 1.15 0.15
C TRP A 106 7.07 0.59 0.57
N VAL A 107 6.50 1.09 1.66
CA VAL A 107 5.25 0.55 2.19
C VAL A 107 4.17 1.60 2.20
N PHE A 108 3.11 1.37 1.43
CA PHE A 108 1.88 2.12 1.54
C PHE A 108 1.00 1.52 2.64
N LYS A 109 0.50 2.36 3.55
CA LYS A 109 -0.51 2.00 4.54
C LYS A 109 -1.87 2.46 4.04
N LEU A 110 -2.77 1.51 3.91
CA LEU A 110 -4.13 1.67 3.40
C LEU A 110 -5.13 1.51 4.55
N GLU A 111 -6.03 2.48 4.67
CA GLU A 111 -7.15 2.46 5.62
C GLU A 111 -8.48 2.34 4.85
N ASN A 112 -9.49 1.71 5.46
CA ASN A 112 -10.85 1.63 4.91
C ASN A 112 -10.91 1.00 3.50
N ILE A 113 -10.17 -0.09 3.28
CA ILE A 113 -10.20 -0.86 2.03
C ILE A 113 -10.70 -2.28 2.27
N THR A 114 -11.21 -2.92 1.22
CA THR A 114 -11.55 -4.35 1.24
C THR A 114 -10.80 -5.11 0.14
N PRO A 115 -10.56 -6.42 0.30
CA PRO A 115 -10.00 -7.20 -0.79
C PRO A 115 -11.04 -7.39 -1.89
N MET A 116 -10.60 -7.40 -3.15
CA MET A 116 -11.45 -7.74 -4.29
C MET A 116 -12.23 -9.04 -4.04
N GLY A 117 -13.51 -9.08 -4.42
CA GLY A 117 -14.35 -10.27 -4.18
C GLY A 117 -14.65 -10.56 -2.69
N ALA A 118 -14.45 -9.61 -1.78
CA ALA A 118 -15.06 -9.67 -0.46
C ALA A 118 -16.56 -9.34 -0.57
N ASN A 119 -17.43 -10.29 -0.23
CA ASN A 119 -18.87 -10.01 -0.10
C ASN A 119 -19.06 -8.90 0.94
N LYS A 120 -19.62 -7.76 0.54
CA LYS A 120 -20.15 -6.78 1.49
C LYS A 120 -21.23 -7.49 2.28
N LYS A 121 -21.01 -7.75 3.58
CA LYS A 121 -22.11 -8.13 4.45
C LYS A 121 -23.05 -6.92 4.50
N LEU A 122 -24.26 -7.14 3.98
CA LEU A 122 -25.42 -6.24 4.11
C LEU A 122 -25.78 -6.08 5.59
#